data_AF-G7MA16-F1
#
_entry.id   AF-G7MA16-F1
#
_cell.length_a   1.000
_cell.length_b   1.000
_cell.length_c   1.000
_cell.angle_alpha   90.00
_cell.angle_beta   90.00
_cell.angle_gamma   90.00
#
_symmetry.space_group_name_H-M   'P 1'
#
loop_
_entity.id
_entity.type
_entity.pdbx_description
1 polymer ?
#
loop_
_entity_poly.entity_id
_entity_poly.type
_entity_poly.pdbx_seq_one_letter_code
_entity_poly.pdbx_strand_id
1 'polypeptide(L)'
;MKNAMNYLKFDLRLTKEAIKYSGLLGIIFHIFLVYIAHSYSFGIVYLLFMMVVLAMSPFSSQGNEKSLEMYYMFPSKVSNMVMGRFLYLIVLILPAFTISGFTTLYLYEINKINKLEVIILCYSGLLSSIICLIQYPLYYKFGFVRGRMLSTIINFLPAFIVFTVPNFALDSVRDTSIELYKNFDLEFILLLALGVFVTCLIGYISYLLSCKICKEKEV
;
A
#
# COMPACT_ATOMS: atom_id res chain seq x y z
N MET A 1 -4.07 -10.53 20.99
CA MET A 1 -3.77 -9.16 20.50
C MET A 1 -2.50 -8.55 21.10
N LYS A 2 -2.30 -8.57 22.43
CA LYS A 2 -1.09 -7.99 23.08
C LYS A 2 0.23 -8.42 22.42
N ASN A 3 0.36 -9.71 22.06
CA ASN A 3 1.58 -10.22 21.43
C ASN A 3 1.76 -9.72 19.99
N ALA A 4 0.70 -9.60 19.20
CA ALA A 4 0.76 -9.05 17.83
C ALA A 4 1.17 -7.56 17.83
N MET A 5 0.70 -6.80 18.81
CA MET A 5 1.08 -5.40 19.01
C MET A 5 2.57 -5.23 19.30
N ASN A 6 3.21 -6.19 19.98
CA ASN A 6 4.65 -6.15 20.21
C ASN A 6 5.44 -6.29 18.91
N TYR A 7 5.02 -7.18 18.00
CA TYR A 7 5.61 -7.30 16.67
C TYR A 7 5.43 -6.03 15.84
N LEU A 8 4.24 -5.41 15.87
CA LEU A 8 4.02 -4.11 15.24
C LEU A 8 5.00 -3.04 15.76
N LYS A 9 5.13 -2.91 17.08
CA LYS A 9 6.05 -1.94 17.69
C LYS A 9 7.50 -2.21 17.31
N PHE A 10 7.88 -3.49 17.25
CA PHE A 10 9.20 -3.89 16.80
C PHE A 10 9.45 -3.44 15.36
N ASP A 11 8.47 -3.62 14.47
CA ASP A 11 8.57 -3.19 13.07
C ASP A 11 8.65 -1.71 12.87
N LEU A 12 7.83 -0.95 13.60
CA LEU A 12 7.91 0.51 13.59
C LEU A 12 9.28 0.98 14.07
N ARG A 13 9.90 0.27 15.01
CA ARG A 13 11.26 0.58 15.49
C ARG A 13 12.33 0.25 14.45
N LEU A 14 12.24 -0.92 13.81
CA LEU A 14 13.19 -1.34 12.77
C LEU A 14 13.13 -0.45 11.53
N THR A 15 11.93 -0.04 11.15
CA THR A 15 11.67 0.73 9.93
C THR A 15 11.60 2.23 10.16
N LYS A 16 11.84 2.70 11.38
CA LYS A 16 11.70 4.12 11.76
C LYS A 16 12.44 5.06 10.81
N GLU A 17 13.69 4.77 10.48
CA GLU A 17 14.47 5.61 9.58
C GLU A 17 13.95 5.55 8.14
N ALA A 18 13.52 4.38 7.67
CA ALA A 18 12.91 4.23 6.34
C ALA A 18 11.60 5.04 6.23
N ILE A 19 10.71 4.91 7.22
CA ILE A 19 9.47 5.71 7.29
C ILE A 19 9.82 7.20 7.39
N LYS A 20 10.78 7.58 8.23
CA LYS A 20 11.17 8.98 8.43
C LYS A 20 11.71 9.60 7.15
N TYR A 21 12.70 9.00 6.51
CA TYR A 21 13.35 9.60 5.35
C TYR A 21 12.55 9.39 4.06
N SER A 22 12.17 8.15 3.74
CA SER A 22 11.44 7.85 2.51
C SER A 22 9.99 8.31 2.59
N GLY A 23 9.35 8.25 3.76
CA GLY A 23 8.00 8.79 3.95
C GLY A 23 7.97 10.32 3.88
N LEU A 24 8.92 11.02 4.52
CA LEU A 24 9.02 12.48 4.42
C LEU A 24 9.33 12.94 3.00
N LEU A 25 10.24 12.25 2.30
CA LEU A 25 10.50 12.49 0.89
C LEU A 25 9.24 12.26 0.03
N GLY A 26 8.49 11.18 0.33
CA GLY A 26 7.23 10.88 -0.33
C GLY A 26 6.20 12.01 -0.18
N ILE A 27 6.05 12.55 1.03
CA ILE A 27 5.15 13.67 1.33
C ILE A 27 5.61 14.96 0.66
N ILE A 28 6.90 15.30 0.75
CA ILE A 28 7.46 16.51 0.12
C ILE A 28 7.26 16.47 -1.39
N PHE A 29 7.57 15.34 -2.02
CA PHE A 29 7.43 15.21 -3.47
C PHE A 29 5.96 15.21 -3.90
N HIS A 30 5.06 14.61 -3.12
CA HIS A 30 3.62 14.75 -3.31
C HIS A 30 3.18 16.22 -3.27
N ILE A 31 3.59 16.98 -2.26
CA ILE A 31 3.27 18.41 -2.14
C ILE A 31 3.82 19.19 -3.33
N PHE A 32 5.07 18.95 -3.71
CA PHE A 32 5.70 19.56 -4.88
C PHE A 32 4.89 19.28 -6.15
N LEU A 33 4.54 18.02 -6.41
CA LEU A 33 3.79 17.64 -7.60
C LEU A 33 2.40 18.28 -7.66
N VAL A 34 1.66 18.25 -6.55
CA VAL A 34 0.29 18.75 -6.49
C VAL A 34 0.25 20.29 -6.52
N TYR A 35 1.04 20.96 -5.69
CA TYR A 35 0.88 22.40 -5.45
C TYR A 35 1.86 23.28 -6.23
N ILE A 36 3.02 22.75 -6.67
CA ILE A 36 4.04 23.52 -7.38
C ILE A 36 4.05 23.15 -8.87
N ALA A 37 4.15 21.86 -9.19
CA ALA A 37 4.19 21.38 -10.57
C ALA A 37 2.79 21.20 -11.20
N HIS A 38 1.72 21.43 -10.43
CA HIS A 38 0.31 21.29 -10.87
C HIS A 38 -0.03 19.94 -11.53
N SER A 39 0.72 18.90 -11.17
CA SER A 39 0.55 17.53 -11.63
C SER A 39 -0.29 16.75 -10.60
N TYR A 40 -1.56 17.14 -10.48
CA TYR A 40 -2.45 16.75 -9.36
C TYR A 40 -2.61 15.23 -9.19
N SER A 41 -3.19 14.57 -10.20
CA SER A 41 -3.49 13.13 -10.16
C SER A 41 -2.20 12.30 -10.01
N PHE A 42 -1.14 12.73 -10.68
CA PHE A 42 0.18 12.11 -10.60
C PHE A 42 0.78 12.21 -9.18
N GLY A 43 0.65 13.37 -8.52
CA GLY A 43 1.06 13.55 -7.13
C GLY A 43 0.33 12.60 -6.17
N ILE A 44 -0.97 12.41 -6.37
CA ILE A 44 -1.78 11.49 -5.54
C ILE A 44 -1.35 10.03 -5.76
N VAL A 45 -1.22 9.60 -7.02
CA VAL A 45 -0.78 8.24 -7.38
C VAL A 45 0.65 7.98 -6.88
N TYR A 46 1.53 8.98 -6.92
CA TYR A 46 2.88 8.89 -6.36
C TYR A 46 2.88 8.60 -4.85
N LEU A 47 1.96 9.20 -4.09
CA LEU A 47 1.85 8.93 -2.65
C LEU A 47 1.46 7.46 -2.39
N LEU A 48 0.54 6.92 -3.19
CA LEU A 48 0.15 5.50 -3.13
C LEU A 48 1.30 4.58 -3.55
N PHE A 49 2.09 4.96 -4.55
CA PHE A 49 3.33 4.27 -4.92
C PHE A 49 4.30 4.20 -3.72
N MET A 50 4.54 5.33 -3.04
CA MET A 50 5.44 5.37 -1.88
C MET A 50 4.92 4.53 -0.71
N MET A 51 3.60 4.48 -0.52
CA MET A 51 2.97 3.58 0.46
C MET A 51 3.32 2.11 0.18
N VAL A 52 3.20 1.66 -1.08
CA VAL A 52 3.55 0.27 -1.46
C VAL A 52 5.03 -0.02 -1.18
N VAL A 53 5.93 0.90 -1.53
CA VAL A 53 7.37 0.73 -1.26
C VAL A 53 7.66 0.60 0.23
N LEU A 54 7.02 1.42 1.07
CA LEU A 54 7.20 1.41 2.52
C LEU A 54 6.57 0.19 3.21
N ALA A 55 5.45 -0.32 2.67
CA ALA A 55 4.75 -1.49 3.20
C ALA A 55 5.62 -2.74 3.31
N MET A 56 6.69 -2.82 2.50
CA MET A 56 7.59 -3.96 2.42
C MET A 56 8.90 -3.75 3.17
N SER A 57 9.10 -2.56 3.75
CA SER A 57 10.29 -2.23 4.55
C SER A 57 10.51 -3.15 5.76
N PRO A 58 9.47 -3.61 6.50
CA PRO A 58 9.66 -4.47 7.66
C PRO A 58 10.17 -5.85 7.28
N PHE A 59 9.78 -6.30 6.08
CA PHE A 59 10.42 -7.41 5.42
C PHE A 59 11.85 -6.99 5.15
N SER A 60 12.18 -6.13 4.20
CA SER A 60 13.58 -5.75 3.88
C SER A 60 14.57 -5.58 5.06
N SER A 61 14.16 -4.98 6.18
CA SER A 61 14.99 -4.82 7.40
C SER A 61 15.32 -6.12 8.14
N GLN A 62 14.46 -7.14 8.07
CA GLN A 62 14.64 -8.43 8.76
C GLN A 62 15.71 -9.33 8.07
N GLY A 63 16.29 -8.90 6.95
CA GLY A 63 17.42 -9.57 6.29
C GLY A 63 18.74 -9.44 7.06
N ASN A 64 18.75 -8.75 8.19
CA ASN A 64 19.87 -8.65 9.11
C ASN A 64 19.75 -9.75 10.19
N GLU A 65 20.74 -10.62 10.32
CA GLU A 65 20.70 -11.82 11.19
C GLU A 65 20.22 -11.53 12.63
N LYS A 66 20.70 -10.44 13.23
CA LYS A 66 20.27 -10.00 14.58
C LYS A 66 18.78 -9.74 14.72
N SER A 67 18.14 -9.24 13.67
CA SER A 67 16.71 -8.93 13.70
C SER A 67 15.85 -10.17 13.54
N LEU A 68 16.32 -11.17 12.79
CA LEU A 68 15.65 -12.46 12.64
C LEU A 68 15.64 -13.23 13.97
N GLU A 69 16.76 -13.25 14.69
CA GLU A 69 16.85 -13.90 16.01
C GLU A 69 15.92 -13.26 17.04
N MET A 70 15.84 -11.91 17.06
CA MET A 70 14.91 -11.19 17.95
C MET A 70 13.44 -11.53 17.68
N TYR A 71 13.09 -11.84 16.43
CA TYR A 71 11.75 -12.23 16.04
C TYR A 71 11.31 -13.55 16.69
N TYR A 72 12.22 -14.51 16.80
CA TYR A 72 11.99 -15.83 17.41
C TYR A 72 12.13 -15.84 18.93
N MET A 73 12.74 -14.80 19.54
CA MET A 73 12.83 -14.68 21.00
C MET A 73 11.49 -14.33 21.66
N PHE A 74 10.49 -13.86 20.91
CA PHE A 74 9.14 -13.62 21.45
C PHE A 74 8.41 -14.97 21.63
N PRO A 75 7.99 -15.35 22.86
CA PRO A 75 7.29 -16.60 23.10
C PRO A 75 5.83 -16.48 22.63
N SER A 76 5.60 -16.61 21.33
CA SER A 76 4.33 -16.30 20.71
C SER A 76 4.05 -17.17 19.48
N LYS A 77 2.77 -17.37 19.18
CA LYS A 77 2.32 -18.07 17.97
C LYS A 77 2.73 -17.29 16.72
N VAL A 78 3.09 -18.00 15.64
CA VAL A 78 3.31 -17.47 14.28
C VAL A 78 2.19 -16.52 13.83
N SER A 79 0.94 -16.86 14.15
CA SER A 79 -0.23 -16.06 13.79
C SER A 79 -0.20 -14.64 14.38
N ASN A 80 0.45 -14.44 15.54
CA ASN A 80 0.64 -13.12 16.14
C ASN A 80 1.74 -12.32 15.43
N MET A 81 2.82 -12.99 14.99
CA MET A 81 3.87 -12.35 14.20
C MET A 81 3.31 -11.84 12.86
N VAL A 82 2.60 -12.71 12.14
CA VAL A 82 1.93 -12.35 10.88
C VAL A 82 0.92 -11.24 11.11
N MET A 83 0.09 -11.33 12.16
CA MET A 83 -0.86 -10.26 12.48
C MET A 83 -0.16 -8.92 12.75
N GLY A 84 0.97 -8.92 13.46
CA GLY A 84 1.76 -7.70 13.69
C GLY A 84 2.18 -7.00 12.39
N ARG A 85 2.55 -7.78 11.38
CA ARG A 85 2.91 -7.29 10.04
C ARG A 85 1.70 -6.72 9.30
N PHE A 86 0.55 -7.39 9.34
CA PHE A 86 -0.68 -6.86 8.74
C PHE A 86 -1.16 -5.57 9.44
N LEU A 87 -0.98 -5.47 10.75
CA LEU A 87 -1.21 -4.22 11.48
C LEU A 87 -0.25 -3.12 11.03
N TYR A 88 1.01 -3.45 10.72
CA TYR A 88 1.96 -2.49 10.17
C TYR A 88 1.49 -1.94 8.82
N LEU A 89 1.00 -2.82 7.94
CA LEU A 89 0.40 -2.40 6.67
C LEU A 89 -0.77 -1.43 6.90
N ILE A 90 -1.67 -1.73 7.83
CA ILE A 90 -2.81 -0.86 8.17
C ILE A 90 -2.32 0.51 8.65
N VAL A 91 -1.29 0.56 9.49
CA VAL A 91 -0.68 1.82 9.97
C VAL A 91 -0.13 2.68 8.83
N LEU A 92 0.31 2.09 7.72
CA LEU A 92 0.75 2.83 6.53
C LEU A 92 -0.40 3.21 5.59
N ILE A 93 -1.37 2.32 5.40
CA ILE A 93 -2.54 2.56 4.54
C ILE A 93 -3.35 3.75 5.06
N LEU A 94 -3.64 3.80 6.36
CA LEU A 94 -4.48 4.85 6.95
C LEU A 94 -4.01 6.28 6.61
N PRO A 95 -2.76 6.70 6.91
CA PRO A 95 -2.29 8.04 6.57
C PRO A 95 -2.18 8.28 5.07
N ALA A 96 -1.82 7.27 4.27
CA ALA A 96 -1.76 7.42 2.82
C ALA A 96 -3.15 7.68 2.22
N PHE A 97 -4.16 6.92 2.66
CA PHE A 97 -5.56 7.08 2.24
C PHE A 97 -6.17 8.39 2.73
N THR A 98 -5.88 8.81 3.96
CA THR A 98 -6.38 10.11 4.44
C THR A 98 -5.80 11.25 3.64
N ILE A 99 -4.47 11.31 3.45
CA ILE A 99 -3.82 12.38 2.69
C ILE A 99 -4.31 12.39 1.23
N SER A 100 -4.30 11.23 0.55
CA SER A 100 -4.76 11.11 -0.83
C SER A 100 -6.25 11.41 -0.98
N GLY A 101 -7.09 10.93 -0.05
CA GLY A 101 -8.53 11.20 -0.05
C GLY A 101 -8.85 12.67 0.15
N PHE A 102 -8.24 13.32 1.14
CA PHE A 102 -8.44 14.76 1.38
C PHE A 102 -7.93 15.60 0.22
N THR A 103 -6.76 15.28 -0.36
CA THR A 103 -6.25 16.01 -1.53
C THR A 103 -7.14 15.82 -2.75
N THR A 104 -7.65 14.60 -2.99
CA THR A 104 -8.59 14.32 -4.09
C THR A 104 -9.88 15.14 -3.91
N LEU A 105 -10.49 15.10 -2.72
CA LEU A 105 -11.71 15.86 -2.43
C LEU A 105 -11.48 17.37 -2.58
N TYR A 106 -10.40 17.90 -2.01
CA TYR A 106 -10.05 19.32 -2.13
C TYR A 106 -9.92 19.74 -3.59
N LEU A 107 -9.17 18.99 -4.39
CA LEU A 107 -8.94 19.29 -5.81
C LEU A 107 -10.22 19.20 -6.65
N TYR A 108 -11.13 18.29 -6.29
CA TYR A 108 -12.44 18.18 -6.93
C TYR A 108 -13.30 19.42 -6.65
N GLU A 109 -13.37 19.87 -5.38
CA GLU A 109 -14.13 21.06 -4.98
C GLU A 109 -13.65 22.33 -5.67
N ILE A 110 -12.34 22.48 -5.88
CA ILE A 110 -11.78 23.63 -6.60
C ILE A 110 -11.73 23.44 -8.13
N ASN A 111 -12.43 22.43 -8.67
CA ASN A 111 -12.53 22.11 -10.09
C ASN A 111 -11.17 21.90 -10.80
N LYS A 112 -10.16 21.39 -10.07
CA LYS A 112 -8.83 21.07 -10.63
C LYS A 112 -8.73 19.65 -11.17
N ILE A 113 -9.59 18.76 -10.68
CA ILE A 113 -9.75 17.41 -11.22
C ILE A 113 -11.22 17.13 -11.49
N ASN A 114 -11.51 16.30 -12.48
CA ASN A 114 -12.88 15.95 -12.84
C ASN A 114 -13.36 14.69 -12.08
N LYS A 115 -14.66 14.38 -12.18
CA LYS A 115 -15.27 13.23 -11.51
C LYS A 115 -14.65 11.89 -11.92
N LEU A 116 -14.27 11.72 -13.19
CA LEU A 116 -13.62 10.49 -13.66
C LEU A 116 -12.22 10.31 -13.06
N GLU A 117 -11.45 11.40 -12.95
CA GLU A 117 -10.15 11.37 -12.28
C GLU A 117 -10.32 10.97 -10.81
N VAL A 118 -11.32 11.48 -10.09
CA VAL A 118 -11.65 11.04 -8.72
C VAL A 118 -11.93 9.53 -8.66
N ILE A 119 -12.75 9.02 -9.58
CA ILE A 119 -13.07 7.59 -9.66
C ILE A 119 -11.80 6.75 -9.86
N ILE A 120 -10.94 7.13 -10.80
CA ILE A 120 -9.68 6.44 -11.08
C ILE A 120 -8.74 6.48 -9.87
N LEU A 121 -8.66 7.62 -9.17
CA LEU A 121 -7.86 7.79 -7.96
C LEU A 121 -8.37 6.93 -6.79
N CYS A 122 -9.68 6.76 -6.64
CA CYS A 122 -10.23 5.84 -5.65
C CYS A 122 -9.86 4.38 -5.97
N TYR A 123 -9.95 3.97 -7.24
CA TYR A 123 -9.54 2.63 -7.65
C TYR A 123 -8.04 2.39 -7.53
N SER A 124 -7.21 3.40 -7.79
CA SER A 124 -5.76 3.28 -7.58
C SER A 124 -5.42 3.07 -6.11
N GLY A 125 -6.15 3.72 -5.20
CA GLY A 125 -6.08 3.46 -3.76
C GLY A 125 -6.37 2.00 -3.43
N LEU A 126 -7.51 1.48 -3.88
CA LEU A 126 -7.89 0.06 -3.67
C LEU A 126 -6.86 -0.90 -4.27
N LEU A 127 -6.43 -0.65 -5.51
CA LEU A 127 -5.42 -1.45 -6.21
C LEU A 127 -4.10 -1.50 -5.43
N SER A 128 -3.65 -0.36 -4.89
CA SER A 128 -2.43 -0.29 -4.09
C SER A 128 -2.52 -1.16 -2.82
N SER A 129 -3.67 -1.16 -2.15
CA SER A 129 -3.92 -1.99 -0.97
C SER A 129 -3.94 -3.47 -1.32
N ILE A 130 -4.64 -3.84 -2.40
CA ILE A 130 -4.70 -5.23 -2.89
C ILE A 130 -3.29 -5.74 -3.23
N ILE A 131 -2.48 -4.92 -3.88
CA ILE A 131 -1.10 -5.27 -4.22
C ILE A 131 -0.28 -5.54 -2.97
N CYS A 132 -0.32 -4.65 -1.96
CA CYS A 132 0.37 -4.90 -0.70
C CYS A 132 -0.08 -6.21 -0.03
N LEU A 133 -1.39 -6.46 0.01
CA LEU A 133 -1.94 -7.68 0.60
C LEU A 133 -1.47 -8.93 -0.16
N ILE A 134 -1.40 -8.92 -1.48
CA ILE A 134 -0.90 -10.05 -2.27
C ILE A 134 0.61 -10.24 -2.08
N GLN A 135 1.37 -9.16 -1.93
CA GLN A 135 2.82 -9.26 -1.77
C GLN A 135 3.22 -9.94 -0.44
N TYR A 136 2.50 -9.70 0.66
CA TYR A 136 2.88 -10.23 1.99
C TYR A 136 3.12 -11.77 2.02
N PRO A 137 2.18 -12.61 1.52
CA PRO A 137 2.41 -14.06 1.40
C PRO A 137 3.61 -14.42 0.54
N LEU A 138 3.86 -13.67 -0.55
CA LEU A 138 5.00 -13.89 -1.44
C LEU A 138 6.33 -13.64 -0.70
N TYR A 139 6.40 -12.58 0.11
CA TYR A 139 7.56 -12.31 0.96
C TYR A 139 7.77 -13.41 2.00
N TYR A 140 6.70 -13.89 2.63
CA TYR A 140 6.80 -15.06 3.52
C TYR A 140 7.28 -16.30 2.79
N LYS A 141 6.87 -16.54 1.54
CA LYS A 141 7.24 -17.74 0.76
C LYS A 141 8.67 -17.71 0.24
N PHE A 142 9.01 -16.68 -0.52
CA PHE A 142 10.32 -16.59 -1.17
C PHE A 142 11.41 -16.15 -0.21
N GLY A 143 11.03 -15.54 0.91
CA GLY A 143 11.93 -15.18 1.98
C GLY A 143 12.97 -14.16 1.55
N PHE A 144 13.84 -13.89 2.52
CA PHE A 144 14.87 -12.88 2.53
C PHE A 144 16.14 -13.23 1.75
N VAL A 145 16.30 -14.53 1.47
CA VAL A 145 17.59 -15.16 1.18
C VAL A 145 17.79 -15.38 -0.33
N ARG A 146 16.74 -15.31 -1.14
CA ARG A 146 16.87 -15.44 -2.60
C ARG A 146 17.03 -14.07 -3.23
N GLY A 147 18.27 -13.59 -3.28
CA GLY A 147 18.77 -12.50 -4.12
C GLY A 147 18.14 -11.11 -3.89
N ARG A 148 18.98 -10.10 -3.60
CA ARG A 148 18.56 -8.67 -3.61
C ARG A 148 17.77 -8.30 -4.87
N MET A 149 18.03 -8.96 -5.99
CA MET A 149 17.33 -8.74 -7.25
C MET A 149 15.86 -9.18 -7.22
N LEU A 150 15.55 -10.38 -6.71
CA LEU A 150 14.16 -10.85 -6.60
C LEU A 150 13.38 -10.02 -5.59
N SER A 151 13.98 -9.66 -4.45
CA SER A 151 13.32 -8.77 -3.48
C SER A 151 13.06 -7.37 -4.05
N THR A 152 13.97 -6.86 -4.89
CA THR A 152 13.79 -5.59 -5.60
C THR A 152 12.67 -5.69 -6.64
N ILE A 153 12.61 -6.77 -7.42
CA ILE A 153 11.54 -6.99 -8.41
C ILE A 153 10.19 -7.11 -7.71
N ILE A 154 10.09 -7.91 -6.65
CA ILE A 154 8.85 -8.11 -5.90
C ILE A 154 8.39 -6.80 -5.23
N ASN A 155 9.31 -5.90 -4.87
CA ASN A 155 8.96 -4.60 -4.28
C ASN A 155 8.57 -3.55 -5.32
N PHE A 156 9.45 -3.30 -6.30
CA PHE A 156 9.32 -2.19 -7.23
C PHE A 156 8.37 -2.49 -8.38
N LEU A 157 8.34 -3.71 -8.92
CA LEU A 157 7.49 -4.01 -10.07
C LEU A 157 5.99 -3.78 -9.74
N PRO A 158 5.46 -4.27 -8.60
CA PRO A 158 4.08 -3.99 -8.24
C PRO A 158 3.82 -2.52 -7.89
N ALA A 159 4.80 -1.83 -7.28
CA ALA A 159 4.70 -0.39 -7.06
C ALA A 159 4.59 0.36 -8.40
N PHE A 160 5.40 0.00 -9.40
CA PHE A 160 5.29 0.56 -10.75
C PHE A 160 3.93 0.30 -11.39
N ILE A 161 3.30 -0.86 -11.17
CA ILE A 161 1.93 -1.13 -11.66
C ILE A 161 0.94 -0.15 -11.03
N VAL A 162 1.01 0.07 -9.71
CA VAL A 162 0.18 1.07 -9.01
C VAL A 162 0.39 2.47 -9.57
N PHE A 163 1.59 2.75 -10.05
CA PHE A 163 1.92 4.05 -10.60
C PHE A 163 1.50 4.21 -12.06
N THR A 164 1.78 3.25 -12.93
CA THR A 164 1.60 3.38 -14.38
C THR A 164 0.14 3.19 -14.78
N VAL A 165 -0.53 2.16 -14.26
CA VAL A 165 -1.90 1.81 -14.70
C VAL A 165 -2.88 2.97 -14.50
N PRO A 166 -2.93 3.63 -13.32
CA PRO A 166 -3.83 4.76 -13.14
C PRO A 166 -3.45 5.96 -14.01
N ASN A 167 -2.15 6.24 -14.19
CA ASN A 167 -1.70 7.36 -15.01
C ASN A 167 -2.06 7.17 -16.50
N PHE A 168 -1.91 5.95 -17.05
CA PHE A 168 -2.38 5.66 -18.41
C PHE A 168 -3.90 5.82 -18.55
N ALA A 169 -4.67 5.37 -17.55
CA ALA A 169 -6.11 5.58 -17.54
C ALA A 169 -6.47 7.08 -17.49
N LEU A 170 -5.78 7.85 -16.66
CA LEU A 170 -5.98 9.30 -16.52
C LEU A 170 -5.66 10.04 -17.82
N ASP A 171 -4.58 9.68 -18.52
CA ASP A 171 -4.22 10.28 -19.81
C ASP A 171 -5.31 10.02 -20.85
N SER A 172 -5.82 8.78 -20.95
CA SER A 172 -6.91 8.44 -21.88
C SER A 172 -8.22 9.21 -21.61
N VAL A 173 -8.50 9.52 -20.35
CA VAL A 173 -9.69 10.28 -19.94
C VAL A 173 -9.55 11.76 -20.24
N ARG A 174 -8.34 12.32 -20.16
CA ARG A 174 -8.09 13.73 -20.49
C ARG A 174 -8.30 14.03 -21.98
N ASP A 175 -8.01 13.05 -22.82
CA ASP A 175 -8.16 13.15 -24.27
C ASP A 175 -9.60 12.92 -24.75
N THR A 176 -10.48 12.38 -23.91
CA THR A 176 -11.85 12.06 -24.28
C THR A 176 -12.87 12.98 -23.59
N SER A 177 -13.60 13.77 -24.37
CA SER A 177 -14.71 14.60 -23.90
C SER A 177 -15.92 13.74 -23.59
N ILE A 178 -15.95 13.09 -22.42
CA ILE A 178 -16.98 12.08 -22.13
C ILE A 178 -18.14 12.67 -21.31
N GLU A 179 -19.26 12.90 -22.01
CA GLU A 179 -20.58 13.21 -21.43
C GLU A 179 -21.26 12.00 -20.76
N LEU A 180 -20.69 10.78 -20.82
CA LEU A 180 -21.33 9.54 -20.34
C LEU A 180 -21.54 9.43 -18.81
N TYR A 181 -20.93 10.26 -17.97
CA TYR A 181 -20.84 9.95 -16.52
C TYR A 181 -21.68 10.85 -15.60
N LYS A 182 -22.67 11.58 -16.13
CA LYS A 182 -23.52 12.48 -15.33
C LYS A 182 -24.38 11.77 -14.26
N ASN A 183 -24.63 10.46 -14.37
CA ASN A 183 -25.58 9.74 -13.49
C ASN A 183 -24.96 8.70 -12.53
N PHE A 184 -23.63 8.65 -12.38
CA PHE A 184 -22.94 7.53 -11.73
C PHE A 184 -22.83 7.56 -10.19
N ASP A 185 -23.53 8.43 -9.46
CA ASP A 185 -23.23 8.64 -8.03
C ASP A 185 -23.53 7.42 -7.14
N LEU A 186 -24.70 6.80 -7.29
CA LEU A 186 -25.06 5.63 -6.48
C LEU A 186 -24.26 4.39 -6.88
N GLU A 187 -24.09 4.16 -8.18
CA GLU A 187 -23.33 3.03 -8.72
C GLU A 187 -21.85 3.11 -8.32
N PHE A 188 -21.27 4.31 -8.33
CA PHE A 188 -19.90 4.53 -7.88
C PHE A 188 -19.73 4.19 -6.40
N ILE A 189 -20.63 4.64 -5.52
CA ILE A 189 -20.58 4.32 -4.08
C ILE A 189 -20.69 2.80 -3.87
N LEU A 190 -21.60 2.14 -4.60
CA LEU A 190 -21.79 0.70 -4.49
C LEU A 190 -20.56 -0.08 -4.98
N LEU A 191 -19.96 0.34 -6.10
CA LEU A 191 -18.75 -0.27 -6.65
C LEU A 191 -17.53 -0.04 -5.76
N LEU A 192 -17.41 1.13 -5.13
CA LEU A 192 -16.39 1.42 -4.13
C LEU A 192 -16.56 0.55 -2.88
N ALA A 193 -17.79 0.43 -2.36
CA ALA A 193 -18.11 -0.44 -1.23
C ALA A 193 -17.79 -1.91 -1.53
N LEU A 194 -18.12 -2.38 -2.74
CA LEU A 194 -17.75 -3.71 -3.21
C LEU A 194 -16.22 -3.87 -3.28
N GLY A 195 -15.51 -2.87 -3.79
CA GLY A 195 -14.04 -2.87 -3.86
C GLY A 195 -13.38 -2.95 -2.48
N VAL A 196 -13.91 -2.22 -1.49
CA VAL A 196 -13.46 -2.32 -0.09
C VAL A 196 -13.73 -3.72 0.47
N PHE A 197 -14.92 -4.27 0.25
CA PHE A 197 -15.27 -5.62 0.69
C PHE A 197 -14.33 -6.68 0.09
N VAL A 198 -14.07 -6.61 -1.22
CA VAL A 198 -13.13 -7.50 -1.92
C VAL A 198 -11.72 -7.35 -1.34
N THR A 199 -11.28 -6.13 -1.05
CA THR A 199 -9.97 -5.86 -0.44
C THR A 199 -9.86 -6.50 0.95
N CYS A 200 -10.89 -6.40 1.78
CA CYS A 200 -10.94 -7.07 3.08
C CYS A 200 -10.88 -8.60 2.95
N LEU A 201 -11.60 -9.17 1.97
CA LEU A 201 -11.62 -10.60 1.72
C LEU A 201 -10.25 -11.11 1.26
N ILE A 202 -9.61 -10.40 0.33
CA ILE A 202 -8.22 -10.66 -0.09
C ILE A 202 -7.28 -10.56 1.10
N GLY A 203 -7.46 -9.56 1.97
CA GLY A 203 -6.63 -9.39 3.16
C GLY A 203 -6.75 -10.55 4.15
N TYR A 204 -7.95 -11.07 4.35
CA TYR A 204 -8.18 -12.25 5.17
C TYR A 204 -7.53 -13.51 4.58
N ILE A 205 -7.72 -13.77 3.28
CA ILE A 205 -7.09 -14.90 2.58
C ILE A 205 -5.56 -14.78 2.65
N SER A 206 -5.03 -13.59 2.40
CA SER A 206 -3.61 -13.29 2.45
C SER A 206 -3.02 -13.54 3.85
N TYR A 207 -3.74 -13.17 4.90
CA TYR A 207 -3.34 -13.47 6.28
C TYR A 207 -3.25 -14.97 6.55
N LEU A 208 -4.25 -15.74 6.11
CA LEU A 208 -4.26 -17.20 6.27
C LEU A 208 -3.11 -17.87 5.51
N LEU A 209 -2.89 -17.47 4.24
CA LEU A 209 -1.78 -17.97 3.42
C LEU A 209 -0.43 -17.65 4.06
N SER A 210 -0.24 -16.41 4.52
CA SER A 210 0.98 -15.98 5.21
C SER A 210 1.26 -16.80 6.46
N CYS A 211 0.22 -17.08 7.27
CA CYS A 211 0.34 -17.94 8.44
C CYS A 211 0.72 -19.38 8.08
N LYS A 212 0.12 -19.95 7.04
CA LYS A 212 0.43 -21.31 6.57
C LYS A 212 1.87 -21.42 6.11
N ILE A 213 2.29 -20.52 5.21
CA ILE A 213 3.64 -20.50 4.64
C ILE A 213 4.70 -20.32 5.74
N CYS A 214 4.43 -19.46 6.72
CA CYS A 214 5.39 -19.21 7.79
C CYS A 214 5.56 -20.43 8.72
N LYS A 215 4.47 -21.14 9.04
CA LYS A 215 4.54 -22.37 9.84
C LYS A 215 5.31 -23.50 9.14
N GLU A 216 5.14 -23.63 7.83
CA GLU A 216 5.86 -24.65 7.03
C GLU A 216 7.38 -24.44 6.98
N LYS A 217 7.87 -23.24 7.35
CA LYS A 217 9.32 -22.93 7.39
C LYS A 217 9.97 -23.13 8.76
N GLU A 218 9.18 -23.26 9.83
CA GLU A 218 9.69 -23.51 11.19
C GLU A 218 9.90 -25.00 11.49
N VAL A 219 9.45 -25.89 10.59
CA VAL A 219 9.65 -27.35 10.63
C VAL A 219 10.89 -27.73 9.84
#